data_AF-A0A352MG27-F1
#
_entry.id   AF-A0A352MG27-F1
#
_cell.length_a   1.000
_cell.length_b   1.000
_cell.length_c   1.000
_cell.angle_alpha   90.00
_cell.angle_beta   90.00
_cell.angle_gamma   90.00
#
_symmetry.space_group_name_H-M   'P 1'
#
loop_
_entity.id
_entity.type
_entity.pdbx_description
1 polymer ?
#
loop_
_entity_poly.entity_id
_entity_poly.type
_entity_poly.pdbx_seq_one_letter_code
_entity_poly.pdbx_strand_id
1 'polypeptide(L)' 'LYEDEQRPGVYRALISENFEILPNVAFRTPDGLIVLIVVNDTFSENSFRVQWNGKFAGLRLNPGAVGTYVWQTN' A
#
# COMPACT_ATOMS: atom_id res chain seq x y z
N LEU A 1 1.21 18.04 20.30
CA LEU A 1 2.12 18.28 19.17
C LEU A 1 2.59 16.91 18.71
N TYR A 2 2.09 16.42 17.59
CA TYR A 2 2.60 15.19 16.98
C TYR A 2 3.70 15.63 16.02
N GLU A 3 4.94 15.53 16.46
CA GLU A 3 6.10 15.65 15.57
C GLU A 3 6.24 14.32 14.84
N ASP A 4 5.58 14.20 13.68
CA ASP A 4 5.96 13.19 12.70
C ASP A 4 7.34 13.59 12.16
N GLU A 5 8.36 12.91 12.69
CA GLU A 5 9.74 12.97 12.27
C GLU A 5 9.85 12.50 10.80
N GLN A 6 9.64 13.40 9.84
CA GLN A 6 10.04 13.17 8.45
C GLN A 6 11.57 13.02 8.43
N ARG A 7 12.03 11.77 8.42
CA ARG A 7 13.45 11.45 8.20
C ARG A 7 13.84 11.81 6.76
N PRO A 8 14.92 12.58 6.54
CA PRO A 8 15.41 12.87 5.19
C PRO A 8 15.97 11.59 4.59
N GLY A 9 15.38 11.11 3.49
CA GLY A 9 15.85 9.92 2.78
C GLY A 9 14.77 9.10 2.08
N VAL A 10 13.49 9.43 2.24
CA VAL A 10 12.41 8.76 1.51
C VAL A 10 12.29 9.32 0.11
N TYR A 11 12.99 8.70 -0.84
CA TYR A 11 12.74 8.91 -2.26
C TYR A 11 11.40 8.26 -2.62
N ARG A 12 10.34 9.06 -2.83
CA ARG A 12 9.13 8.57 -3.50
C ARG A 12 9.48 8.30 -4.96
N ALA A 13 9.61 7.03 -5.31
CA ALA A 13 9.79 6.61 -6.69
C ALA A 13 8.43 6.47 -7.39
N LEU A 14 8.38 7.00 -8.61
CA LEU A 14 7.39 6.81 -9.68
C LEU A 14 6.19 7.76 -9.69
N ILE A 15 6.37 8.88 -10.39
CA ILE A 15 5.28 9.54 -11.12
C ILE A 15 5.15 8.79 -12.45
N SER A 16 4.05 8.09 -12.67
CA SER A 16 3.71 7.48 -13.97
C SER A 16 2.27 7.82 -14.32
N GLU A 17 2.12 8.68 -15.30
CA GLU A 17 0.85 9.06 -15.90
C GLU A 17 0.36 7.88 -16.76
N ASN A 18 -0.51 7.02 -16.21
CA ASN A 18 -1.54 6.18 -16.88
C ASN A 18 -2.03 5.06 -15.92
N PHE A 19 -3.14 5.33 -15.21
CA PHE A 19 -3.98 4.44 -14.37
C PHE A 19 -3.38 3.67 -13.15
N GLU A 20 -4.04 3.87 -11.99
CA GLU A 20 -4.48 2.84 -11.03
C GLU A 20 -3.50 2.21 -10.02
N ILE A 21 -2.49 2.95 -9.53
CA ILE A 21 -1.90 2.60 -8.22
C ILE A 21 -2.63 3.41 -7.15
N LEU A 22 -3.53 2.74 -6.43
CA LEU A 22 -4.17 3.32 -5.24
C LEU A 22 -3.11 3.79 -4.23
N PRO A 23 -3.29 4.95 -3.56
CA PRO A 23 -2.38 5.41 -2.52
C PRO A 23 -2.10 4.30 -1.50
N ASN A 24 -0.83 4.03 -1.23
CA ASN A 24 -0.44 2.93 -0.36
C ASN A 24 0.87 3.19 0.39
N VAL A 25 1.06 2.45 1.48
CA VAL A 25 2.30 2.37 2.24
C VAL A 25 2.51 0.94 2.71
N ALA A 26 3.75 0.45 2.59
CA ALA A 26 4.14 -0.85 3.10
C ALA A 26 5.32 -0.71 4.07
N PHE A 27 5.31 -1.47 5.15
CA PHE A 27 6.43 -1.57 6.07
C PHE A 27 6.63 -3.01 6.54
N ARG A 28 7.87 -3.31 6.93
CA ARG A 28 8.23 -4.59 7.55
C ARG A 28 8.34 -4.41 9.05
N THR A 29 7.68 -5.28 9.80
CA THR A 29 7.75 -5.29 11.26
C THR A 29 8.98 -6.08 11.75
N PRO A 30 9.46 -5.86 12.99
CA PRO A 30 10.60 -6.60 13.54
C PRO A 30 10.40 -8.12 13.61
N ASP A 31 9.16 -8.59 13.73
CA ASP A 31 8.77 -10.02 13.70
C ASP A 31 8.65 -10.58 12.27
N GLY A 32 8.99 -9.80 11.24
CA GLY A 32 9.09 -10.27 9.86
C GLY A 32 7.76 -10.35 9.12
N LEU A 33 6.76 -9.57 9.52
CA LEU A 33 5.53 -9.38 8.74
C LEU A 33 5.71 -8.22 7.77
N ILE A 34 5.03 -8.30 6.62
CA ILE A 34 4.74 -7.13 5.80
C ILE A 34 3.34 -6.66 6.17
N VAL A 35 3.22 -5.37 6.45
CA VAL A 35 1.94 -4.68 6.59
C VAL A 35 1.83 -3.70 5.43
N LEU A 36 0.78 -3.86 4.63
CA LEU A 36 0.42 -2.98 3.52
C LEU A 36 -0.90 -2.28 3.84
N ILE A 37 -0.91 -0.95 3.77
CA ILE A 37 -2.12 -0.14 3.85
C ILE A 37 -2.37 0.45 2.48
N VAL A 38 -3.59 0.29 1.96
CA VAL A 38 -4.03 0.83 0.67
C VAL A 38 -5.31 1.63 0.86
N VAL A 39 -5.39 2.81 0.26
CA VAL A 39 -6.54 3.70 0.33
C VAL A 39 -7.18 3.78 -1.07
N ASN A 40 -8.47 3.52 -1.14
CA ASN A 40 -9.28 3.93 -2.29
C ASN A 40 -9.98 5.25 -1.96
N ASP A 41 -9.35 6.38 -2.28
CA ASP A 41 -9.88 7.72 -2.05
C ASP A 41 -10.80 8.20 -3.19
N THR A 42 -11.19 7.31 -4.11
CA THR A 42 -12.11 7.61 -5.20
C THR A 42 -13.58 7.34 -4.83
N PHE A 43 -14.47 7.71 -5.75
CA PHE A 43 -15.91 7.45 -5.67
C PHE A 43 -16.36 6.16 -6.38
N SER A 44 -15.42 5.31 -6.83
CA SER A 44 -15.69 4.05 -7.53
C SER A 44 -15.03 2.86 -6.84
N GLU A 45 -15.57 1.65 -7.01
CA GLU A 45 -14.83 0.43 -6.62
C GLU A 45 -13.56 0.35 -7.47
N ASN A 46 -12.42 0.10 -6.84
CA ASN A 46 -11.14 -0.10 -7.51
C ASN A 46 -10.60 -1.50 -7.23
N SER A 47 -10.18 -2.18 -8.29
CA SER A 47 -9.46 -3.44 -8.21
C SER A 47 -7.95 -3.17 -8.29
N PHE A 48 -7.16 -3.88 -7.49
CA PHE A 48 -5.70 -3.79 -7.55
C PHE A 48 -5.08 -5.16 -7.28
N ARG A 49 -3.76 -5.27 -7.51
CA ARG A 49 -3.01 -6.50 -7.31
C ARG A 49 -1.81 -6.24 -6.40
N VAL A 50 -1.64 -7.10 -5.40
CA VAL A 50 -0.43 -7.15 -4.58
C VAL A 50 0.48 -8.24 -5.12
N GLN A 51 1.74 -7.93 -5.39
CA GLN A 51 2.74 -8.89 -5.81
C GLN A 51 3.79 -9.07 -4.71
N TRP A 52 4.06 -10.32 -4.34
CA TRP A 52 5.11 -10.69 -3.39
C TRP A 52 5.74 -12.03 -3.75
N ASN A 53 7.07 -12.08 -3.84
CA ASN A 53 7.85 -13.29 -4.13
C ASN A 53 7.32 -14.10 -5.35
N GLY A 54 7.04 -13.39 -6.45
CA GLY A 54 6.48 -13.98 -7.68
C GLY A 54 5.01 -14.41 -7.60
N LYS A 55 4.37 -14.30 -6.43
CA LYS A 55 2.94 -14.56 -6.22
C LYS A 55 2.13 -13.28 -6.31
N PHE A 56 0.85 -13.43 -6.61
CA PHE A 56 -0.08 -12.32 -6.76
C PHE A 56 -1.37 -12.55 -5.97
N ALA A 57 -1.90 -11.50 -5.36
CA ALA A 57 -3.23 -11.45 -4.77
C ALA A 57 -4.04 -10.34 -5.42
N GLY A 58 -5.20 -10.68 -6.00
CA GLY A 58 -6.15 -9.70 -6.53
C GLY A 58 -7.12 -9.25 -5.44
N LEU A 59 -7.28 -7.94 -5.28
CA LEU A 59 -8.07 -7.32 -4.23
C LEU A 59 -8.96 -6.23 -4.82
N ARG A 60 -10.03 -5.91 -4.09
CA ARG A 60 -10.95 -4.82 -4.40
C ARG A 60 -11.18 -3.97 -3.17
N LEU A 61 -11.30 -2.67 -3.36
CA LEU A 61 -11.73 -1.73 -2.34
C LEU A 61 -12.92 -0.94 -2.85
N ASN A 62 -13.95 -0.89 -2.03
CA ASN A 62 -15.09 0.00 -2.22
C ASN A 62 -14.66 1.48 -2.24
N PRO A 63 -15.48 2.39 -2.78
CA PRO A 63 -15.25 3.82 -2.70
C PRO A 63 -14.95 4.29 -1.26
N GLY A 64 -13.95 5.15 -1.08
CA GLY A 64 -13.57 5.71 0.23
C GLY A 64 -12.98 4.74 1.25
N ALA A 65 -12.75 3.47 0.89
CA ALA A 65 -12.32 2.44 1.82
C ALA A 65 -10.78 2.39 2.00
N VAL A 66 -10.35 1.94 3.17
CA VAL A 66 -8.94 1.61 3.47
C VAL A 66 -8.82 0.12 3.75
N GLY A 67 -7.88 -0.54 3.06
CA GLY A 67 -7.52 -1.93 3.31
C GLY A 67 -6.18 -2.03 4.04
N THR A 68 -6.10 -2.90 5.06
CA THR A 68 -4.84 -3.29 5.70
C THR A 68 -4.62 -4.78 5.45
N TYR A 69 -3.48 -5.13 4.85
CA TYR A 69 -3.14 -6.49 4.45
C TYR A 69 -1.83 -6.88 5.13
N VAL A 70 -1.83 -8.04 5.80
CA VAL A 70 -0.69 -8.51 6.59
C VAL A 70 -0.31 -9.92 6.16
N TRP A 71 0.97 -10.15 5.87
CA TRP A 71 1.47 -11.49 5.56
C TRP A 71 2.91 -11.70 6.06
N GLN A 72 3.27 -12.97 6.28
CA GLN A 72 4.63 -13.37 6.66
C GLN A 72 5.60 -13.29 5.46
N THR A 73 6.86 -12.95 5.73
CA THR A 73 7.92 -12.94 4.69
C THR A 73 8.59 -14.29 4.46
N ASN A 74 8.21 -15.31 5.22
CA ASN A 74 8.92 -16.59 5.34
C ASN A 74 8.33 -17.67 4.43
#